data_AF-A0A9J6H922-F1
#
_entry.id   AF-A0A9J6H922-F1
#
_cell.length_a   1.000
_cell.length_b   1.000
_cell.length_c   1.000
_cell.angle_alpha   90.00
_cell.angle_beta   90.00
_cell.angle_gamma   90.00
#
_symmetry.space_group_name_H-M   'P 1'
#
loop_
_entity.id
_entity.type
_entity.pdbx_description
1 polymer ?
#
loop_
_entity_poly.entity_id
_entity_poly.type
_entity_poly.pdbx_seq_one_letter_code
_entity_poly.pdbx_strand_id
1 'polypeptide(L)'
;MFLGFLRSLGNDHVTLIDLVTSQETCALLYFVRYLRLVISDWDTFVRCHNEPIADAEEGDPSSRLQAQLDSTMAALVRTRIKLEKMAQRPGLLPFNVTPLVRLIERCESLYEGS
;
A
#
# COMPACT_ATOMS: atom_id res chain seq x y z
N MET A 1 -9.18 -7.49 -2.63
CA MET A 1 -8.15 -8.46 -3.11
C MET A 1 -6.73 -8.01 -2.78
N PHE A 2 -6.33 -6.77 -3.09
CA PHE A 2 -4.96 -6.28 -2.84
C PHE A 2 -4.65 -5.94 -1.36
N LEU A 3 -5.59 -5.40 -0.59
CA LEU A 3 -5.43 -5.30 0.88
C LEU A 3 -5.18 -6.68 1.50
N GLY A 4 -5.87 -7.70 0.98
CA GLY A 4 -5.63 -9.10 1.34
C GLY A 4 -4.23 -9.59 0.94
N PHE A 5 -3.72 -9.17 -0.21
CA PHE A 5 -2.34 -9.46 -0.64
C PHE A 5 -1.30 -8.79 0.27
N LEU A 6 -1.41 -7.48 0.54
CA LEU A 6 -0.51 -6.80 1.48
C LEU A 6 -0.55 -7.43 2.88
N ARG A 7 -1.75 -7.82 3.33
CA ARG A 7 -1.93 -8.58 4.57
C ARG A 7 -1.25 -9.95 4.51
N SER A 8 -1.31 -10.65 3.39
CA SER A 8 -0.62 -11.94 3.21
C SER A 8 0.90 -11.80 3.23
N LEU A 9 1.42 -10.62 2.88
CA LEU A 9 2.82 -10.24 3.06
C LEU A 9 3.13 -9.74 4.49
N GLY A 10 2.17 -9.82 5.42
CA GLY A 10 2.31 -9.38 6.81
C GLY A 10 2.30 -7.87 7.00
N ASN A 11 1.93 -7.08 5.98
CA ASN A 11 2.11 -5.63 5.97
C ASN A 11 3.54 -5.20 6.33
N ASP A 12 4.51 -6.04 5.96
CA ASP A 12 5.92 -5.80 6.23
C ASP A 12 6.55 -4.94 5.13
N HIS A 13 6.98 -3.75 5.52
CA HIS A 13 7.69 -2.82 4.67
C HIS A 13 9.00 -3.38 4.09
N VAL A 14 9.70 -4.29 4.78
CA VAL A 14 10.95 -4.89 4.26
C VAL A 14 10.61 -5.78 3.07
N THR A 15 9.65 -6.69 3.24
CA THR A 15 9.14 -7.55 2.16
C THR A 15 8.64 -6.73 0.97
N LEU A 16 7.92 -5.63 1.21
CA LEU A 16 7.46 -4.75 0.11
C LEU A 16 8.61 -4.09 -0.63
N ILE A 17 9.67 -3.68 0.08
CA ILE A 17 10.85 -3.06 -0.53
C ILE A 17 11.61 -4.07 -1.36
N ASP A 18 11.86 -5.27 -0.82
CA ASP A 18 12.52 -6.35 -1.57
C ASP A 18 11.71 -6.71 -2.82
N LEU A 19 10.39 -6.74 -2.70
CA LEU A 19 9.49 -7.00 -3.82
C LEU A 19 9.58 -5.92 -4.91
N VAL A 20 9.52 -4.63 -4.57
CA VAL A 20 9.57 -3.54 -5.58
C VAL A 20 10.98 -3.28 -6.10
N THR A 21 12.02 -3.69 -5.38
CA THR A 21 13.42 -3.56 -5.82
C THR A 21 13.95 -4.81 -6.53
N SER A 22 13.25 -5.94 -6.41
CA SER A 22 13.57 -7.16 -7.14
C SER A 22 13.49 -6.93 -8.65
N GLN A 23 14.62 -7.20 -9.33
CA GLN A 23 14.72 -7.11 -10.79
C GLN A 23 14.07 -8.32 -11.49
N GLU A 24 13.75 -9.38 -10.75
CA GLU A 24 13.16 -10.60 -11.30
C GLU A 24 11.62 -10.51 -11.39
N THR A 25 11.01 -9.59 -10.64
CA THR A 25 9.56 -9.44 -10.60
C THR A 25 9.10 -8.13 -11.22
N CYS A 26 8.02 -8.17 -12.01
CA CYS A 26 7.35 -6.94 -12.48
C CYS A 26 6.57 -6.24 -11.34
N ALA A 27 6.86 -6.53 -10.08
CA ALA A 27 6.05 -6.13 -8.95
C ALA A 27 5.99 -4.61 -8.77
N LEU A 28 7.06 -3.89 -9.09
CA LEU A 28 7.04 -2.41 -9.12
C LEU A 28 5.92 -1.88 -10.03
N LEU A 29 5.74 -2.47 -11.23
CA LEU A 29 4.69 -2.04 -12.16
C LEU A 29 3.30 -2.30 -11.59
N TYR A 30 3.08 -3.48 -11.01
CA TYR A 30 1.80 -3.83 -10.39
C TYR A 30 1.50 -2.94 -9.19
N PHE A 31 2.52 -2.65 -8.37
CA PHE A 31 2.41 -1.77 -7.21
C PHE A 31 2.05 -0.35 -7.62
N VAL A 32 2.74 0.23 -8.61
CA VAL A 32 2.44 1.57 -9.15
C VAL A 32 1.03 1.63 -9.75
N ARG A 33 0.63 0.62 -10.54
CA ARG A 33 -0.73 0.56 -11.12
C ARG A 33 -1.79 0.48 -10.03
N TYR A 34 -1.54 -0.31 -8.99
CA TYR A 34 -2.44 -0.41 -7.86
C TYR A 34 -2.59 0.92 -7.12
N LEU A 35 -1.48 1.58 -6.76
CA LEU A 35 -1.54 2.88 -6.07
C LEU A 35 -2.32 3.90 -6.91
N ARG A 36 -2.12 3.92 -8.23
CA ARG A 36 -2.90 4.78 -9.13
C ARG A 36 -4.39 4.45 -9.12
N LEU A 37 -4.75 3.17 -9.09
CA LEU A 37 -6.14 2.72 -9.00
C LEU A 37 -6.79 3.20 -7.70
N VAL A 38 -6.12 3.00 -6.57
CA VAL A 38 -6.58 3.47 -5.25
C VAL A 38 -6.78 4.98 -5.24
N ILE A 39 -5.84 5.72 -5.81
CA ILE A 39 -5.91 7.19 -5.88
C ILE A 39 -7.04 7.65 -6.81
N SER A 40 -7.29 6.93 -7.92
CA SER A 40 -8.28 7.34 -8.91
C SER A 40 -9.73 7.24 -8.41
N ASP A 41 -10.00 6.32 -7.49
CA ASP A 41 -11.34 6.11 -6.94
C ASP A 41 -11.26 5.53 -5.52
N TRP A 42 -10.93 6.41 -4.57
CA TRP A 42 -10.78 6.07 -3.16
C TRP A 42 -12.10 5.63 -2.52
N ASP A 43 -13.20 6.33 -2.80
CA ASP A 43 -14.51 6.03 -2.22
C ASP A 43 -15.02 4.66 -2.64
N THR A 44 -14.90 4.31 -3.92
CA THR A 44 -15.23 2.96 -4.40
C THR A 44 -14.30 1.93 -3.79
N PHE A 45 -13.01 2.23 -3.65
CA PHE A 45 -12.06 1.35 -3.00
C PHE A 45 -12.45 1.02 -1.55
N VAL A 46 -12.79 2.04 -0.75
CA VAL A 46 -13.24 1.88 0.65
C VAL A 46 -14.55 1.08 0.70
N ARG A 47 -15.54 1.45 -0.13
CA ARG A 47 -16.83 0.75 -0.20
C ARG A 47 -16.68 -0.73 -0.55
N CYS A 48 -15.88 -1.08 -1.55
CA CYS A 48 -15.65 -2.46 -1.95
C CYS A 48 -14.95 -3.31 -0.87
N HIS A 49 -14.23 -2.68 0.07
CA HIS A 49 -13.60 -3.38 1.18
C HIS A 49 -14.43 -3.32 2.48
N ASN A 50 -15.51 -2.53 2.50
CA ASN A 50 -16.48 -2.50 3.61
C ASN A 50 -17.64 -3.48 3.44
N GLU A 51 -17.74 -4.17 2.29
CA GLU A 51 -18.85 -5.11 2.07
C GLU A 51 -18.74 -6.32 3.02
N PRO A 52 -19.85 -6.68 3.70
CA PRO A 52 -19.85 -7.81 4.61
C PRO A 52 -19.59 -9.10 3.84
N ILE A 53 -18.46 -9.75 4.15
CA ILE A 53 -18.19 -11.11 3.71
C ILE A 53 -19.27 -11.98 4.36
N ALA A 54 -20.04 -12.72 3.55
CA ALA A 54 -21.21 -13.49 3.96
C ALA A 54 -20.96 -14.48 5.12
N ASP A 55 -19.68 -14.79 5.39
CA ASP A 55 -19.24 -15.79 6.37
C ASP A 55 -18.40 -15.20 7.53
N ALA A 56 -18.30 -13.88 7.69
CA ALA A 56 -17.42 -13.25 8.70
C ALA A 56 -18.12 -12.99 10.04
N GLU A 57 -17.43 -13.34 11.14
CA GLU A 57 -17.84 -13.25 12.55
C GLU A 57 -18.52 -11.93 12.96
N GLU A 58 -19.30 -11.95 14.04
CA GLU A 58 -19.90 -10.78 14.70
C GLU A 58 -18.86 -9.68 14.99
N GLY A 59 -19.01 -8.52 14.35
CA GLY A 59 -18.18 -7.34 14.56
C GLY A 59 -18.52 -6.25 13.54
N ASP A 60 -18.48 -4.98 13.95
CA ASP A 60 -18.80 -3.85 13.07
C ASP A 60 -17.85 -3.85 11.84
N PRO A 61 -18.37 -4.00 10.61
CA PRO A 61 -17.56 -4.03 9.38
C PRO A 61 -16.67 -2.79 9.23
N SER A 62 -17.18 -1.63 9.66
CA SER A 62 -16.48 -0.36 9.58
C SER A 62 -15.21 -0.36 10.45
N SER A 63 -15.30 -0.87 11.68
CA SER A 63 -14.13 -1.00 12.57
C SER A 63 -13.03 -1.93 12.02
N ARG A 64 -13.40 -3.02 11.34
CA ARG A 64 -12.45 -3.97 10.73
C ARG A 64 -11.76 -3.34 9.54
N LEU A 65 -12.51 -2.65 8.70
CA LEU A 65 -11.95 -1.93 7.56
C LEU A 65 -10.95 -0.87 8.04
N GLN A 66 -11.32 -0.10 9.07
CA GLN A 66 -10.41 0.90 9.64
C GLN A 66 -9.10 0.26 10.09
N ALA A 67 -9.15 -0.82 10.89
CA ALA A 67 -7.93 -1.52 11.32
C ALA A 67 -7.09 -2.06 10.15
N GLN A 68 -7.73 -2.49 9.06
CA GLN A 68 -7.05 -2.93 7.84
C GLN A 68 -6.36 -1.78 7.12
N LEU A 69 -7.04 -0.65 7.00
CA LEU A 69 -6.47 0.57 6.41
C LEU A 69 -5.30 1.06 7.26
N ASP A 70 -5.45 1.16 8.58
CA ASP A 70 -4.41 1.60 9.51
C ASP A 70 -3.12 0.76 9.34
N SER A 71 -3.26 -0.56 9.33
CA SER A 71 -2.12 -1.48 9.16
C SER A 71 -1.45 -1.32 7.79
N THR A 72 -2.26 -1.18 6.73
CA THR A 72 -1.78 -1.00 5.35
C THR A 72 -1.07 0.34 5.19
N MET A 73 -1.66 1.42 5.66
CA MET A 73 -1.09 2.76 5.57
C MET A 73 0.19 2.86 6.38
N ALA A 74 0.25 2.24 7.56
CA ALA A 74 1.47 2.17 8.34
C ALA A 74 2.59 1.41 7.60
N ALA A 75 2.27 0.37 6.83
CA ALA A 75 3.25 -0.31 5.97
C ALA A 75 3.73 0.60 4.83
N LEU A 76 2.81 1.27 4.13
CA LEU A 76 3.12 2.20 3.05
C LEU A 76 4.00 3.37 3.52
N VAL A 77 3.69 3.98 4.67
CA VAL A 77 4.50 5.05 5.29
C VAL A 77 5.92 4.56 5.58
N ARG A 78 6.06 3.37 6.17
CA ARG A 78 7.39 2.78 6.45
C ARG A 78 8.15 2.47 5.16
N THR A 79 7.46 1.97 4.14
CA THR A 79 8.02 1.75 2.80
C THR A 79 8.52 3.06 2.21
N ARG A 80 7.72 4.14 2.24
CA ARG A 80 8.12 5.48 1.77
C ARG A 80 9.40 5.95 2.45
N ILE A 81 9.39 6.00 3.79
CA ILE A 81 10.53 6.51 4.59
C ILE A 81 11.82 5.75 4.25
N LYS A 82 11.73 4.43 4.09
CA LYS A 82 12.90 3.60 3.79
C LYS A 82 13.36 3.79 2.34
N LEU A 83 12.45 3.88 1.38
CA LEU A 83 12.75 4.18 -0.03
C LEU A 83 13.44 5.55 -0.17
N GLU A 84 12.97 6.57 0.53
CA GLU A 84 13.59 7.91 0.55
C GLU A 84 15.01 7.86 1.13
N LYS A 85 15.20 7.17 2.27
CA LYS A 85 16.53 6.96 2.85
C LYS A 85 17.47 6.22 1.90
N MET A 86 16.95 5.26 1.13
CA MET A 86 17.73 4.53 0.13
C MET A 86 18.07 5.41 -1.08
N ALA A 87 17.18 6.29 -1.50
CA ALA A 87 17.40 7.23 -2.61
C ALA A 87 18.52 8.24 -2.34
N GLN A 88 18.77 8.57 -1.06
CA GLN A 88 19.90 9.42 -0.66
C GLN A 88 21.27 8.76 -0.91
N ARG A 89 21.31 7.44 -1.14
CA ARG A 89 22.53 6.68 -1.43
C ARG A 89 22.58 6.32 -2.91
N PRO A 90 23.49 6.92 -3.70
CA PRO A 90 23.61 6.62 -5.12
C PRO A 90 23.87 5.13 -5.37
N GLY A 91 23.21 4.55 -6.36
CA GLY A 91 23.42 3.15 -6.78
C GLY A 91 22.73 2.08 -5.94
N LEU A 92 22.02 2.45 -4.86
CA LEU A 92 21.31 1.48 -4.02
C LEU A 92 19.96 1.04 -4.60
N LEU A 93 19.32 1.90 -5.40
CA LEU A 93 18.04 1.62 -6.04
C LEU A 93 18.23 1.46 -7.56
N PRO A 94 17.64 0.42 -8.17
CA PRO A 94 17.77 0.18 -9.62
C PRO A 94 16.86 1.09 -10.46
N PHE A 95 16.09 1.99 -9.86
CA PHE A 95 15.13 2.87 -10.54
C PHE A 95 14.98 4.21 -9.82
N ASN A 96 14.39 5.19 -10.52
CA ASN A 96 13.98 6.46 -9.93
C ASN A 96 12.76 6.24 -9.02
N VAL A 97 12.96 6.37 -7.71
CA VAL A 97 11.92 6.11 -6.71
C VAL A 97 10.95 7.28 -6.49
N THR A 98 11.30 8.49 -6.95
CA THR A 98 10.50 9.70 -6.71
C THR A 98 9.03 9.58 -7.13
N PRO A 99 8.68 9.02 -8.31
CA PRO A 99 7.29 8.84 -8.69
C PRO A 99 6.54 7.88 -7.77
N LEU A 100 7.21 6.85 -7.27
CA LEU A 100 6.62 5.88 -6.36
C LEU A 100 6.35 6.51 -4.99
N VAL A 101 7.32 7.25 -4.44
CA VAL A 101 7.17 8.00 -3.18
C VAL A 101 5.97 8.94 -3.25
N ARG A 102 5.83 9.73 -4.33
CA ARG A 102 4.70 10.65 -4.53
C ARG A 102 3.34 9.95 -4.59
N LEU A 103 3.29 8.74 -5.16
CA LEU A 103 2.06 7.95 -5.16
C LEU A 103 1.70 7.49 -3.75
N ILE A 104 2.68 7.04 -2.97
CA ILE A 104 2.45 6.62 -1.58
C ILE A 104 1.97 7.82 -0.73
N GLU A 105 2.63 8.98 -0.85
CA GLU A 105 2.20 10.22 -0.19
C GLU A 105 0.76 10.60 -0.53
N ARG A 106 0.36 10.44 -1.80
CA ARG A 106 -1.00 10.75 -2.21
C ARG A 106 -2.02 9.79 -1.60
N CYS A 107 -1.69 8.50 -1.45
CA CYS A 107 -2.54 7.56 -0.72
C CYS A 107 -2.69 7.97 0.76
N GLU A 108 -1.59 8.39 1.39
CA GLU A 108 -1.60 8.89 2.78
C GLU A 108 -2.55 10.08 2.95
N SER A 109 -2.47 11.07 2.07
CA SER A 109 -3.38 12.23 2.13
C SER A 109 -4.86 11.86 1.95
N LEU A 110 -5.17 10.84 1.14
CA LEU A 110 -6.55 10.39 0.95
C LEU A 110 -7.08 9.71 2.22
N TYR A 111 -6.26 8.87 2.85
CA TYR A 111 -6.60 8.21 4.10
C TYR A 111 -6.75 9.21 5.27
N GLU A 112 -5.86 10.19 5.40
CA GLU A 112 -5.95 11.22 6.46
C GLU A 112 -7.15 12.15 6.29
N GLY A 113 -7.63 12.33 5.05
CA GLY A 113 -8.80 13.15 4.74
C GLY A 113 -10.14 12.42 4.79
N SER A 114 -10.16 11.13 5.12
CA SER A 114 -11.35 10.27 5.20
C SER A 114 -11.94 10.19 6.60
#